data_AF-A0A7U9RC55-F1
#
_entry.id   AF-A0A7U9RC55-F1
#
_cell.length_a   1.000
_cell.length_b   1.000
_cell.length_c   1.000
_cell.angle_alpha   90.00
_cell.angle_beta   90.00
_cell.angle_gamma   90.00
#
_symmetry.space_group_name_H-M   'P 1'
#
loop_
_entity.id
_entity.type
_entity.pdbx_description
1 polymer ?
#
loop_
_entity_poly.entity_id
_entity_poly.type
_entity_poly.pdbx_seq_one_letter_code
_entity_poly.pdbx_strand_id
1 'polypeptide(L)'
;MRESEIESRLRAEAKRMGGMAVKFTSPGLDGVPDRIVLLPGRKIAFVELKAPGKKPRPLQVKRMRQLKCLGFPVFVIDGVEQIGGVLDEICAT
;
A
#
# COMPACT_ATOMS: atom_id res chain seq x y z
N MET A 1 -0.62 -13.38 12.94
CA MET A 1 -0.81 -12.96 11.55
C MET A 1 0.51 -12.48 10.98
N ARG A 2 0.90 -12.94 9.80
CA ARG A 2 2.16 -12.55 9.14
C ARG A 2 1.90 -11.41 8.14
N GLU A 3 2.92 -10.61 7.85
CA GLU A 3 2.88 -9.57 6.81
C GLU A 3 2.39 -10.12 5.47
N SER A 4 2.82 -11.34 5.10
CA SER A 4 2.39 -12.04 3.88
C SER A 4 0.89 -12.39 3.84
N GLU A 5 0.26 -12.62 5.00
CA GLU A 5 -1.19 -12.88 5.08
C GLU A 5 -1.99 -11.60 4.81
N ILE A 6 -1.55 -10.48 5.40
CA ILE A 6 -2.11 -9.14 5.16
C ILE A 6 -1.95 -8.77 3.67
N GLU A 7 -0.76 -8.99 3.11
CA GLU A 7 -0.47 -8.77 1.69
C GLU A 7 -1.39 -9.57 0.77
N SER A 8 -1.59 -10.86 1.09
CA SER A 8 -2.49 -11.73 0.34
C SER A 8 -3.93 -11.20 0.38
N ARG A 9 -4.39 -10.78 1.57
CA ARG A 9 -5.72 -10.21 1.76
C ARG A 9 -5.90 -8.90 0.98
N LEU A 10 -4.93 -7.98 1.02
CA LEU A 10 -4.96 -6.73 0.26
C LEU A 10 -5.13 -6.99 -1.24
N ARG A 11 -4.35 -7.94 -1.79
CA ARG A 11 -4.47 -8.32 -3.20
C ARG A 11 -5.86 -8.87 -3.54
N ALA A 12 -6.41 -9.72 -2.67
CA ALA A 12 -7.73 -10.31 -2.88
C ALA A 12 -8.82 -9.24 -2.86
N GLU A 13 -8.79 -8.31 -1.92
CA GLU A 13 -9.78 -7.23 -1.82
C GLU A 13 -9.66 -6.23 -2.97
N ALA A 14 -8.45 -5.81 -3.34
CA ALA A 14 -8.23 -4.96 -4.51
C ALA A 14 -8.76 -5.63 -5.79
N LYS A 15 -8.54 -6.94 -5.95
CA LYS A 15 -9.08 -7.72 -7.07
C LYS A 15 -10.60 -7.79 -7.04
N ARG A 16 -11.21 -7.97 -5.86
CA ARG A 16 -12.68 -7.97 -5.67
C ARG A 16 -13.31 -6.64 -6.11
N MET A 17 -12.59 -5.53 -5.95
CA MET A 17 -13.00 -4.20 -6.43
C MET A 17 -12.71 -3.95 -7.92
N GLY A 18 -12.33 -4.99 -8.68
CA GLY A 18 -12.00 -4.86 -10.10
C GLY A 18 -10.64 -4.24 -10.39
N GLY A 19 -9.79 -4.10 -9.36
CA GLY A 19 -8.45 -3.55 -9.47
C GLY A 19 -7.35 -4.57 -9.25
N MET A 20 -6.18 -4.08 -8.85
CA MET A 20 -5.00 -4.90 -8.56
C MET A 20 -4.08 -4.22 -7.54
N ALA A 21 -3.42 -5.02 -6.70
CA ALA A 21 -2.32 -4.57 -5.86
C ALA A 21 -1.02 -5.23 -6.35
N VAL A 22 -0.29 -4.54 -7.24
CA VAL A 22 0.92 -5.06 -7.89
C VAL A 22 2.15 -4.83 -7.02
N LYS A 23 3.13 -5.74 -7.06
CA LYS A 23 4.40 -5.58 -6.35
C LYS A 23 5.16 -4.39 -6.93
N PHE A 24 5.65 -3.51 -6.07
CA PHE A 24 6.50 -2.40 -6.49
C PHE A 24 7.96 -2.70 -6.16
N THR A 25 8.76 -2.82 -7.22
CA THR A 25 10.20 -2.95 -7.14
C THR A 25 10.79 -1.89 -8.07
N SER A 26 11.73 -1.09 -7.57
CA SER A 26 12.39 -0.04 -8.36
C SER A 26 13.91 -0.23 -8.30
N PRO A 27 14.53 -0.80 -9.35
CA PRO A 27 15.98 -0.89 -9.42
C PRO A 27 16.63 0.49 -9.22
N GLY A 28 17.60 0.58 -8.31
CA GLY A 28 18.29 1.84 -7.98
C GLY A 28 17.53 2.77 -7.03
N LEU A 29 16.34 2.40 -6.53
CA LEU A 29 15.59 3.19 -5.55
C LEU A 29 15.11 2.31 -4.39
N ASP A 30 15.89 2.28 -3.32
CA ASP A 30 15.57 1.50 -2.14
C ASP A 30 14.52 2.16 -1.23
N GLY A 31 13.79 1.30 -0.51
CA GLY A 31 12.78 1.68 0.46
C GLY A 31 11.44 2.10 -0.14
N VAL A 32 11.18 1.77 -1.42
CA VAL A 32 9.84 1.95 -1.99
C VAL A 32 8.79 1.15 -1.21
N PRO A 33 7.53 1.61 -1.18
CA PRO A 33 6.43 0.82 -0.61
C PRO A 33 6.27 -0.53 -1.32
N ASP A 34 5.75 -1.53 -0.62
CA ASP A 34 5.67 -2.91 -1.13
C ASP A 34 4.75 -3.06 -2.35
N ARG A 35 3.65 -2.30 -2.40
CA ARG A 35 2.58 -2.47 -3.38
C ARG A 35 2.12 -1.14 -3.98
N ILE A 36 1.78 -1.16 -5.26
CA ILE A 36 0.96 -0.14 -5.92
C ILE A 36 -0.45 -0.72 -6.05
N VAL A 37 -1.44 -0.02 -5.49
CA VAL A 37 -2.85 -0.34 -5.63
C VAL A 37 -3.43 0.49 -6.77
N LEU A 38 -4.03 -0.19 -7.74
CA LEU A 38 -4.67 0.37 -8.93
C LEU A 38 -6.13 -0.06 -8.92
N LEU A 39 -7.05 0.90 -8.82
CA LEU A 39 -8.50 0.64 -8.85
C LEU A 39 -9.15 1.34 -10.06
N PRO A 40 -10.35 0.91 -10.48
CA PRO A 40 -11.11 1.59 -11.53
C PRO A 40 -11.29 3.09 -11.25
N GLY A 41 -11.42 3.90 -12.32
CA GLY A 41 -11.54 5.35 -12.19
C GLY A 41 -10.21 6.09 -12.00
N ARG A 42 -9.09 5.49 -12.42
CA ARG A 42 -7.72 6.05 -12.33
C ARG A 42 -7.28 6.32 -10.88
N LYS A 43 -7.78 5.53 -9.93
CA LYS A 43 -7.40 5.63 -8.52
C LYS A 43 -6.11 4.84 -8.31
N ILE A 44 -5.12 5.49 -7.71
CA ILE A 44 -3.79 4.93 -7.47
C ILE A 44 -3.31 5.29 -6.07
N ALA A 45 -2.71 4.32 -5.39
CA ALA A 45 -2.04 4.56 -4.12
C ALA A 45 -0.85 3.61 -3.91
N PHE A 46 0.09 4.03 -3.07
CA PHE A 46 1.19 3.20 -2.63
C PHE A 46 0.92 2.66 -1.23
N VAL A 47 1.22 1.37 -1.00
CA VAL A 47 0.97 0.71 0.27
C VAL A 47 2.23 0.01 0.75
N GLU A 48 2.64 0.37 1.96
CA GLU A 48 3.66 -0.33 2.75
C GLU A 48 2.95 -1.30 3.70
N LEU A 49 3.39 -2.55 3.73
CA LEU A 49 2.83 -3.62 4.53
C LEU A 49 3.76 -3.93 5.69
N LYS A 50 3.19 -4.08 6.89
CA LYS A 50 3.93 -4.48 8.08
C LYS A 50 3.28 -5.69 8.73
N ALA A 51 4.07 -6.50 9.42
CA ALA A 51 3.52 -7.39 10.43
C ALA A 51 2.83 -6.55 11.54
N PRO A 52 1.80 -7.06 12.22
CA PRO A 52 1.05 -6.29 13.22
C PRO A 52 1.93 -5.60 14.26
N GLY A 53 1.72 -4.30 14.47
CA GLY A 53 2.45 -3.47 15.41
C GLY A 53 3.88 -3.09 14.99
N LYS A 54 4.35 -3.53 13.81
CA LYS A 54 5.67 -3.14 13.29
C LYS A 54 5.58 -1.82 12.53
N LYS A 55 6.66 -1.04 12.61
CA LYS A 55 6.77 0.27 11.94
C LYS A 55 7.64 0.17 10.69
N PRO A 56 7.42 1.03 9.67
CA PRO A 56 8.32 1.13 8.53
C PRO A 56 9.74 1.53 8.95
N ARG A 57 10.74 1.04 8.22
CA ARG A 57 12.15 1.40 8.45
C ARG A 57 12.40 2.87 8.08
N PRO A 58 13.44 3.52 8.61
CA PRO A 58 13.73 4.93 8.31
C PRO A 58 13.78 5.27 6.81
N LEU A 59 14.35 4.39 5.99
CA LEU A 59 14.41 4.60 4.54
C LEU A 59 13.03 4.53 3.87
N GLN A 60 12.16 3.62 4.32
CA GLN A 60 10.78 3.54 3.82
C GLN A 60 10.00 4.79 4.21
N VAL A 61 10.13 5.26 5.45
CA VAL A 61 9.54 6.54 5.89
C VAL A 61 10.00 7.70 5.01
N LYS A 62 11.29 7.75 4.65
CA LYS A 62 11.82 8.77 3.72
C LYS A 62 11.14 8.69 2.35
N ARG A 63 11.02 7.50 1.74
CA ARG A 63 10.39 7.34 0.42
C ARG A 63 8.90 7.64 0.44
N MET A 64 8.19 7.15 1.46
CA MET A 64 6.79 7.47 1.65
C MET A 64 6.56 8.98 1.76
N ARG A 65 7.40 9.70 2.51
CA ARG A 65 7.33 11.17 2.58
C ARG A 65 7.52 11.81 1.20
N GLN A 66 8.51 11.35 0.42
CA GLN A 66 8.72 11.87 -0.94
C GLN A 66 7.51 11.65 -1.85
N LEU A 67 6.92 10.45 -1.83
CA LEU A 67 5.71 10.15 -2.60
C LEU A 67 4.52 11.01 -2.16
N LYS A 68 4.32 11.19 -0.83
CA LYS A 68 3.29 12.09 -0.30
C LYS A 68 3.52 13.54 -0.71
N CYS A 69 4.76 14.04 -0.71
CA CYS A 69 5.09 15.39 -1.17
C CYS A 69 4.81 15.60 -2.66
N LEU A 70 4.85 14.54 -3.48
CA LEU A 70 4.44 14.58 -4.88
C LEU A 70 2.91 14.50 -5.07
N GLY A 71 2.14 14.41 -3.99
CA GLY A 71 0.67 14.35 -4.02
C GLY A 71 0.10 12.93 -4.14
N PHE A 72 0.92 11.89 -4.05
CA PHE A 72 0.40 10.51 -4.11
C PHE A 72 -0.13 10.04 -2.75
N PRO A 73 -1.27 9.33 -2.71
CA PRO A 73 -1.73 8.65 -1.51
C PRO A 73 -0.75 7.53 -1.12
N VAL A 74 -0.37 7.50 0.16
CA VAL A 74 0.52 6.47 0.70
C VAL A 74 0.06 6.00 2.07
N PHE A 75 -0.17 4.69 2.18
CA PHE A 75 -0.72 4.04 3.37
C PHE A 75 0.25 3.04 3.97
N VAL A 76 0.14 2.82 5.28
CA VAL A 76 0.76 1.69 5.98
C VAL A 76 -0.36 0.79 6.45
N ILE A 77 -0.26 -0.49 6.15
CA ILE A 77 -1.21 -1.50 6.63
C ILE A 77 -0.44 -2.51 7.47
N ASP A 78 -0.83 -2.64 8.74
CA ASP A 78 -0.29 -3.64 9.66
C ASP A 78 -1.37 -4.60 10.22
N GLY A 79 -2.61 -4.45 9.77
CA GLY A 79 -3.72 -5.34 10.09
C GLY A 79 -4.73 -5.49 8.95
N VAL A 80 -5.41 -6.64 8.88
CA VAL A 80 -6.40 -6.92 7.82
C VAL A 80 -7.65 -6.05 7.93
N GLU A 81 -7.97 -5.62 9.13
CA GLU A 81 -9.09 -4.74 9.46
C GLU A 81 -8.94 -3.34 8.84
N GLN A 82 -7.71 -2.90 8.58
CA GLN A 82 -7.43 -1.60 7.96
C GLN A 82 -7.65 -1.61 6.44
N ILE A 83 -7.62 -2.79 5.80
CA ILE A 83 -7.64 -2.91 4.34
C ILE A 83 -8.90 -2.27 3.76
N GLY A 84 -10.07 -2.52 4.35
CA GLY A 84 -11.32 -1.94 3.86
C GLY A 84 -11.29 -0.42 3.87
N GLY A 85 -10.98 0.18 5.02
CA GLY A 85 -10.91 1.64 5.17
C GLY A 85 -9.88 2.29 4.23
N VAL A 86 -8.71 1.67 4.04
CA VAL A 86 -7.70 2.17 3.10
C VAL A 86 -8.21 2.11 1.66
N LEU A 87 -8.84 1.02 1.23
CA LEU A 87 -9.38 0.91 -0.12
C LEU A 87 -10.51 1.90 -0.38
N ASP A 88 -11.37 2.13 0.61
CA ASP A 88 -12.43 3.13 0.54
C ASP A 88 -11.86 4.55 0.43
N GLU A 89 -10.80 4.86 1.19
CA GLU A 89 -10.10 6.15 1.12
C GLU A 89 -9.46 6.37 -0.27
N ILE A 90 -8.87 5.33 -0.87
CA ILE A 90 -8.30 5.40 -2.23
C ILE A 90 -9.41 5.70 -3.27
N CYS A 91 -10.61 5.16 -3.07
CA CYS A 91 -11.73 5.45 -3.95
C CYS A 91 -12.28 6.88 -3.78
N ALA A 92 -12.15 7.46 -2.58
CA ALA A 92 -12.65 8.79 -2.25
C ALA A 92 -11.76 9.95 -2.74
N THR A 93 -10.46 9.71 -2.99
CA THR A 93 -9.53 10.70 -3.58
C THR A 93 -9.78 10.89 -5.06
#